data_AF-A0A7C4LAT3-F1
#
_entry.id   AF-A0A7C4LAT3-F1
#
_cell.length_a   1.000
_cell.length_b   1.000
_cell.length_c   1.000
_cell.angle_alpha   90.00
_cell.angle_beta   90.00
_cell.angle_gamma   90.00
#
_symmetry.space_group_name_H-M   'P 1'
#
loop_
_entity.id
_entity.type
_entity.pdbx_description
1 polymer ?
#
loop_
_entity_poly.entity_id
_entity_poly.type
_entity_poly.pdbx_seq_one_letter_code
_entity_poly.pdbx_strand_id
1 'polypeptide(L)'
;MDFDRLIEQLIRDAQAEGKFDNLPGRGRPLKLDETVESAETWAADHLLKNSGHRPAWLEEDAALQAELEQARAALRRSWAWRQAELAALGGLPDPEARRRREWVEAEWTLAQARFRELVAGLNRRQRLLNLKVPLDRFQRRLVDVDAELRAATGA
;
A
#
# COMPACT_ATOMS: atom_id res chain seq x y z
N MET A 1 42.99 -22.32 3.42
CA MET A 1 43.46 -21.98 2.06
C MET A 1 42.79 -20.67 1.70
N ASP A 2 43.56 -19.58 1.73
CA ASP A 2 43.06 -18.21 1.55
C ASP A 2 42.79 -17.94 0.07
N PHE A 3 41.63 -18.41 -0.41
CA PHE A 3 41.16 -18.17 -1.77
C PHE A 3 41.10 -16.67 -2.10
N ASP A 4 40.75 -15.84 -1.13
CA ASP A 4 40.68 -14.38 -1.30
C ASP A 4 42.03 -13.76 -1.67
N ARG A 5 43.12 -14.22 -1.04
CA ARG A 5 44.48 -13.74 -1.36
C ARG A 5 44.91 -14.14 -2.77
N LEU A 6 44.56 -15.35 -3.20
CA LEU A 6 44.85 -15.85 -4.54
C LEU A 6 44.05 -15.08 -5.60
N ILE A 7 42.78 -14.78 -5.33
CA ILE A 7 41.91 -13.99 -6.22
C ILE A 7 42.42 -12.54 -6.30
N GLU A 8 42.77 -11.92 -5.17
CA GLU A 8 43.34 -10.56 -5.17
C GLU A 8 44.65 -10.48 -5.96
N GLN A 9 45.54 -11.46 -5.79
CA GLN A 9 46.81 -11.50 -6.52
C GLN A 9 46.54 -11.57 -8.03
N LEU A 10 45.63 -12.45 -8.45
CA LEU A 10 45.25 -12.61 -9.86
C LEU A 10 44.66 -11.32 -10.46
N ILE A 11 43.82 -10.60 -9.71
CA ILE A 11 43.25 -9.32 -10.14
C ILE A 11 44.34 -8.26 -10.29
N ARG A 12 45.28 -8.16 -9.34
CA ARG A 12 46.40 -7.20 -9.40
C ARG A 12 47.34 -7.47 -10.55
N ASP A 13 47.68 -8.74 -10.79
CA ASP A 13 48.54 -9.14 -11.90
C ASP A 13 47.87 -8.81 -13.24
N ALA A 14 46.56 -9.07 -13.37
CA ALA A 14 45.80 -8.68 -14.56
C ALA A 14 45.68 -7.15 -14.75
N GLN A 15 45.66 -6.36 -13.67
CA GLN A 15 45.74 -4.90 -13.74
C GLN A 15 47.11 -4.42 -14.20
N ALA A 16 48.20 -5.00 -13.66
CA ALA A 16 49.57 -4.66 -14.03
C ALA A 16 49.89 -5.02 -15.49
N GLU A 17 49.31 -6.12 -15.99
CA GLU A 17 49.42 -6.53 -17.39
C GLU A 17 48.55 -5.71 -18.36
N GLY A 18 47.79 -4.72 -17.86
CA GLY A 18 46.93 -3.89 -18.68
C GLY A 18 45.76 -4.66 -19.30
N LYS A 19 45.39 -5.85 -18.78
CA LYS A 19 44.27 -6.65 -19.32
C LYS A 19 42.92 -5.93 -19.22
N PHE A 20 42.82 -4.92 -18.34
CA PHE A 20 41.65 -4.05 -18.22
C PHE A 20 41.71 -2.79 -19.11
N ASP A 21 42.85 -2.55 -19.79
CA ASP A 21 43.09 -1.27 -20.48
C ASP A 21 42.33 -1.12 -21.79
N ASN A 22 41.91 -2.22 -22.41
CA ASN A 22 41.20 -2.22 -23.69
C ASN A 22 39.82 -2.87 -23.58
N LEU A 23 39.21 -2.81 -22.40
CA LEU A 23 37.86 -3.32 -22.22
C LEU A 23 36.84 -2.49 -23.02
N PRO A 24 35.88 -3.15 -23.69
CA PRO A 24 34.79 -2.43 -24.36
C PRO A 24 34.06 -1.54 -23.35
N GLY A 25 34.03 -0.24 -23.61
CA GLY A 25 33.37 0.75 -22.74
C GLY A 25 34.25 1.40 -21.67
N ARG A 26 35.57 1.13 -21.63
CA ARG A 26 36.49 1.79 -20.69
C ARG A 26 36.39 3.32 -20.77
N GLY A 27 36.23 3.97 -19.62
CA GLY A 27 36.12 5.43 -19.49
C GLY A 27 34.77 6.02 -19.93
N ARG A 28 33.83 5.19 -20.40
CA ARG A 28 32.45 5.61 -20.67
C ARG A 28 31.59 5.36 -19.42
N PRO A 29 30.55 6.17 -19.16
CA PRO A 29 29.60 5.89 -18.09
C PRO A 29 29.07 4.46 -18.22
N LEU A 30 29.03 3.74 -17.09
CA LEU A 30 28.47 2.40 -17.04
C LEU A 30 27.02 2.46 -17.55
N LYS A 31 26.70 1.69 -18.61
CA LYS A 31 25.31 1.57 -19.07
C LYS A 31 24.59 0.62 -18.13
N LEU A 32 23.89 1.18 -17.15
CA LEU A 32 23.09 0.44 -16.17
C LEU A 32 21.77 -0.12 -16.75
N ASP A 33 21.45 0.18 -18.01
CA ASP A 33 20.17 -0.15 -18.66
C ASP A 33 20.00 -1.63 -19.06
N GLU A 34 20.99 -2.47 -18.79
CA GLU A 34 20.83 -3.93 -18.95
C GLU A 34 20.20 -4.54 -17.69
N THR A 35 19.05 -4.02 -17.26
CA THR A 35 18.17 -4.85 -16.45
C THR A 35 17.65 -5.97 -17.35
N VAL A 36 17.75 -7.21 -16.89
CA VAL A 36 17.11 -8.40 -17.47
C VAL A 36 15.59 -8.34 -17.23
N GLU A 37 15.02 -7.16 -17.45
CA GLU A 37 13.63 -6.80 -17.23
C GLU A 37 12.89 -6.92 -18.56
N SER A 38 11.60 -7.28 -18.51
CA SER A 38 10.78 -7.22 -19.70
C SER A 38 10.80 -5.80 -20.28
N ALA A 39 10.65 -5.66 -21.60
CA ALA A 39 10.61 -4.34 -22.25
C ALA A 39 9.58 -3.38 -21.60
N GLU A 40 8.49 -3.94 -21.06
CA GLU A 40 7.44 -3.24 -20.32
C GLU A 40 7.94 -2.68 -18.98
N THR A 41 8.70 -3.48 -18.22
CA THR A 41 9.27 -3.08 -16.91
C THR A 41 10.34 -2.01 -17.10
N TRP A 42 11.20 -2.19 -18.09
CA TRP A 42 12.19 -1.19 -18.48
C TRP A 42 11.51 0.15 -18.87
N ALA A 43 10.51 0.10 -19.74
CA ALA A 43 9.80 1.31 -20.19
C ALA A 43 9.08 2.03 -19.02
N ALA A 44 8.46 1.28 -18.12
CA ALA A 44 7.81 1.83 -16.94
C ALA A 44 8.81 2.51 -15.99
N ASP A 45 9.94 1.87 -15.70
CA ASP A 45 10.96 2.43 -14.80
C ASP A 45 11.69 3.62 -15.43
N HIS A 46 11.90 3.61 -16.75
CA HIS A 46 12.41 4.78 -17.46
C HIS A 46 11.41 5.95 -17.48
N LEU A 47 10.12 5.68 -17.65
CA LEU A 47 9.09 6.71 -17.58
C LEU A 47 9.04 7.36 -16.20
N LEU A 48 9.17 6.57 -15.13
CA LEU A 48 9.22 7.06 -13.75
C LEU A 48 10.50 7.84 -13.44
N LYS A 49 11.66 7.36 -13.90
CA LYS A 49 12.95 8.06 -13.69
C LYS A 49 13.01 9.41 -14.42
N ASN A 50 12.36 9.50 -15.58
CA ASN A 50 12.41 10.69 -16.44
C ASN A 50 11.25 11.66 -16.21
N SER A 51 10.18 11.27 -15.50
CA SER A 51 9.15 12.19 -15.07
C SER A 51 9.71 13.04 -13.92
N GLY A 52 10.14 14.27 -14.20
CA GLY A 52 10.57 15.25 -13.18
C GLY A 52 9.47 15.65 -12.18
N HIS A 53 8.30 15.01 -12.25
CA HIS A 53 7.12 15.21 -11.41
C HIS A 53 6.50 13.86 -11.03
N ARG A 54 5.75 13.85 -9.92
CA ARG A 54 5.06 12.64 -9.45
C ARG A 54 4.02 12.20 -10.49
N PRO A 55 3.96 10.91 -10.86
CA PRO A 55 2.93 10.42 -11.77
C PRO A 55 1.53 10.64 -11.19
N ALA A 56 0.56 11.02 -12.03
CA ALA A 56 -0.82 11.30 -11.62
C ALA A 56 -1.49 10.10 -10.90
N TRP A 57 -1.17 8.87 -11.31
CA TRP A 57 -1.70 7.66 -10.67
C TRP A 57 -1.22 7.51 -9.21
N LEU A 58 -0.03 8.02 -8.87
CA LEU A 58 0.50 7.95 -7.51
C LEU A 58 -0.18 8.97 -6.59
N GLU A 59 -0.58 10.12 -7.13
CA GLU A 59 -1.40 11.10 -6.40
C GLU A 59 -2.83 10.57 -6.17
N GLU A 60 -3.42 9.94 -7.20
CA GLU A 60 -4.71 9.28 -7.08
C GLU A 60 -4.68 8.14 -6.04
N ASP A 61 -3.60 7.35 -6.01
CA ASP A 61 -3.38 6.31 -5.00
C ASP A 61 -3.31 6.90 -3.59
N ALA A 62 -2.50 7.94 -3.39
CA ALA A 62 -2.36 8.60 -2.09
C ALA A 62 -3.69 9.17 -1.57
N ALA A 63 -4.49 9.78 -2.46
CA ALA A 63 -5.82 10.26 -2.12
C ALA A 63 -6.76 9.12 -1.71
N LEU A 64 -6.77 8.01 -2.45
CA LEU A 64 -7.55 6.81 -2.10
C LEU A 64 -7.18 6.25 -0.73
N GLN A 65 -5.88 6.17 -0.42
CA GLN A 65 -5.42 5.70 0.89
C GLN A 65 -5.84 6.66 2.02
N ALA A 66 -5.76 7.97 1.79
CA ALA A 66 -6.21 8.96 2.77
C ALA A 66 -7.72 8.87 3.05
N GLU A 67 -8.53 8.70 2.01
CA GLU A 67 -9.98 8.52 2.16
C GLU A 67 -10.33 7.22 2.89
N LEU A 68 -9.62 6.13 2.60
CA LEU A 68 -9.79 4.86 3.30
C LEU A 68 -9.45 4.99 4.80
N GLU A 69 -8.36 5.67 5.14
CA GLU A 69 -8.00 5.91 6.54
C GLU A 69 -9.03 6.78 7.28
N GLN A 70 -9.60 7.77 6.61
CA GLN A 70 -10.70 8.57 7.18
C GLN A 70 -11.93 7.71 7.46
N ALA A 71 -12.30 6.83 6.53
CA ALA A 71 -13.41 5.88 6.70
C ALA A 71 -13.15 4.92 7.86
N ARG A 72 -11.93 4.35 7.96
CA ARG A 72 -11.50 3.50 9.08
C ARG A 72 -11.56 4.23 10.42
N ALA A 73 -11.09 5.49 10.46
CA ALA A 73 -11.14 6.30 11.68
C ALA A 73 -12.58 6.60 12.11
N ALA A 74 -13.49 6.88 11.17
CA ALA A 74 -14.90 7.06 11.46
C ALA A 74 -15.53 5.79 12.04
N LEU A 75 -15.26 4.63 11.43
CA LEU A 75 -15.74 3.33 11.92
C LEU A 75 -15.26 3.04 13.35
N ARG A 76 -13.96 3.26 13.63
CA ARG A 76 -13.37 3.10 14.97
C ARG A 76 -14.03 4.02 16.01
N ARG A 77 -14.33 5.27 15.65
CA ARG A 77 -15.06 6.20 16.54
C ARG A 77 -16.47 5.71 16.84
N SER A 78 -17.21 5.28 15.81
CA SER A 78 -18.56 4.72 15.99
C SER A 78 -18.56 3.47 16.87
N TRP A 79 -17.55 2.60 16.71
CA TRP A 79 -17.39 1.43 17.58
C TRP A 79 -17.10 1.81 19.04
N ALA A 80 -16.16 2.73 19.28
CA ALA A 80 -15.84 3.21 20.62
C ALA A 80 -17.05 3.86 21.31
N TRP A 81 -17.81 4.68 20.56
CA TRP A 81 -19.05 5.26 21.04
C TRP A 81 -20.09 4.19 21.43
N ARG A 82 -20.30 3.18 20.57
CA ARG A 82 -21.20 2.05 20.86
C ARG A 82 -20.83 1.36 22.17
N GLN A 83 -19.53 1.07 22.37
CA GLN A 83 -19.05 0.41 23.58
C GLN A 83 -19.31 1.25 24.84
N ALA A 84 -19.04 2.56 24.77
CA ALA A 84 -19.30 3.48 25.87
C ALA A 84 -20.79 3.57 26.23
N GLU A 85 -21.67 3.67 25.23
CA GLU A 85 -23.12 3.72 25.44
C GLU A 85 -23.66 2.44 26.06
N LEU A 86 -23.23 1.27 25.56
CA LEU A 86 -23.65 -0.02 26.11
C LEU A 86 -23.17 -0.22 27.55
N ALA A 87 -21.97 0.25 27.88
CA ALA A 87 -21.43 0.20 29.24
C ALA A 87 -22.22 1.11 30.21
N ALA A 88 -22.71 2.26 29.74
CA ALA A 88 -23.49 3.21 30.53
C ALA A 88 -24.91 2.71 30.88
N LEU A 89 -25.41 1.65 30.23
CA LEU A 89 -26.76 1.13 30.45
C LEU A 89 -26.98 0.54 31.86
N GLY A 90 -25.92 0.18 32.58
CA GLY A 90 -26.01 -0.50 33.88
C GLY A 90 -26.71 0.30 34.99
N GLY A 91 -26.88 1.61 34.82
CA GLY A 91 -27.58 2.48 35.79
C GLY A 91 -29.04 2.83 35.42
N LEU A 92 -29.56 2.35 34.29
CA LEU A 92 -30.89 2.72 33.80
C LEU A 92 -31.97 1.69 34.17
N PRO A 93 -33.23 2.10 34.37
CA PRO A 93 -34.35 1.17 34.50
C PRO A 93 -34.51 0.28 33.25
N ASP A 94 -34.90 -0.99 33.43
CA ASP A 94 -34.99 -2.00 32.36
C ASP A 94 -35.71 -1.55 31.06
N PRO A 95 -36.88 -0.87 31.12
CA PRO A 95 -37.56 -0.41 29.90
C PRO A 95 -36.76 0.64 29.13
N GLU A 96 -36.02 1.50 29.84
CA GLU A 96 -35.21 2.55 29.24
C GLU A 96 -33.88 2.00 28.70
N ALA A 97 -33.23 1.12 29.48
CA ALA A 97 -32.03 0.41 29.05
C ALA A 97 -32.26 -0.38 27.75
N ARG A 98 -33.43 -1.04 27.60
CA ARG A 98 -33.82 -1.75 26.37
C ARG A 98 -33.92 -0.81 25.17
N ARG A 99 -34.69 0.29 25.28
CA ARG A 99 -34.84 1.27 24.20
C ARG A 99 -33.50 1.90 23.79
N ARG A 100 -32.66 2.23 24.78
CA ARG A 100 -31.34 2.79 24.52
C ARG A 100 -30.44 1.79 23.80
N ARG A 101 -30.45 0.51 24.20
CA ARG A 101 -29.73 -0.56 23.51
C ARG A 101 -30.16 -0.71 22.05
N GLU A 102 -31.47 -0.77 21.80
CA GLU A 102 -32.02 -0.87 20.44
C GLU A 102 -31.56 0.29 19.55
N TRP A 103 -31.61 1.51 20.08
CA TRP A 103 -31.14 2.69 19.36
C TRP A 103 -29.62 2.65 19.07
N VAL A 104 -28.81 2.23 20.04
CA VAL A 104 -27.35 2.09 19.87
C VAL A 104 -27.02 1.05 18.79
N GLU A 105 -27.72 -0.09 18.77
CA GLU A 105 -27.52 -1.10 17.72
C GLU A 105 -27.99 -0.64 16.34
N ALA A 106 -29.08 0.13 16.27
CA ALA A 106 -29.54 0.73 15.02
C ALA A 106 -28.51 1.73 14.47
N GLU A 107 -27.96 2.60 15.30
CA GLU A 107 -26.93 3.56 14.88
C GLU A 107 -25.65 2.84 14.44
N TRP A 108 -25.27 1.76 15.13
CA TRP A 108 -24.15 0.93 14.69
C TRP A 108 -24.40 0.27 13.34
N THR A 109 -25.61 -0.22 13.09
CA THR A 109 -26.00 -0.80 11.80
C THR A 109 -25.89 0.23 10.68
N LEU A 110 -26.32 1.47 10.93
CA LEU A 110 -26.18 2.59 9.99
C LEU A 110 -24.71 2.95 9.72
N ALA A 111 -23.88 2.99 10.78
CA ALA A 111 -22.45 3.24 10.63
C ALA A 111 -21.76 2.18 9.77
N GLN A 112 -22.09 0.90 9.97
CA GLN A 112 -21.60 -0.18 9.12
C GLN A 112 -22.06 -0.01 7.68
N ALA A 113 -23.34 0.30 7.43
CA ALA A 113 -23.88 0.50 6.08
C ALA A 113 -23.15 1.64 5.34
N ARG A 114 -22.95 2.78 6.01
CA ARG A 114 -22.19 3.92 5.46
C ARG A 114 -20.75 3.53 5.11
N PHE A 115 -20.08 2.79 5.99
CA PHE A 115 -18.72 2.31 5.73
C PHE A 115 -18.67 1.37 4.52
N ARG A 116 -19.61 0.43 4.41
CA ARG A 116 -19.72 -0.49 3.25
C ARG A 116 -19.87 0.27 1.93
N GLU A 117 -20.72 1.30 1.91
CA GLU A 117 -20.94 2.13 0.73
C GLU A 117 -19.67 2.89 0.32
N LEU A 118 -18.99 3.52 1.29
CA LEU A 118 -17.73 4.23 1.05
C LEU A 118 -16.66 3.30 0.48
N VAL A 119 -16.46 2.13 1.09
CA VAL A 119 -15.48 1.16 0.61
C VAL A 119 -15.85 0.60 -0.76
N ALA A 120 -17.13 0.37 -1.05
CA ALA A 120 -17.57 -0.01 -2.39
C ALA A 120 -17.21 1.07 -3.44
N GLY A 121 -17.35 2.35 -3.09
CA GLY A 121 -16.92 3.48 -3.91
C GLY A 121 -15.41 3.51 -4.14
N LEU A 122 -14.62 3.36 -3.06
CA LEU A 122 -13.16 3.30 -3.14
C LEU A 122 -12.68 2.12 -3.97
N ASN A 123 -13.29 0.94 -3.81
CA ASN A 123 -12.94 -0.25 -4.58
C ASN A 123 -13.20 -0.08 -6.08
N ARG A 124 -14.26 0.64 -6.48
CA ARG A 124 -14.49 0.95 -7.91
C ARG A 124 -13.34 1.80 -8.47
N ARG A 125 -12.91 2.83 -7.73
CA ARG A 125 -11.80 3.71 -8.13
C ARG A 125 -10.46 2.96 -8.14
N GLN A 126 -10.19 2.13 -7.14
CA GLN A 126 -8.97 1.30 -7.08
C GLN A 126 -8.88 0.35 -8.27
N ARG A 127 -10.00 -0.25 -8.72
CA ARG A 127 -10.00 -1.08 -9.95
C ARG A 127 -9.59 -0.28 -11.17
N LEU A 128 -10.14 0.93 -11.34
CA LEU A 128 -9.77 1.79 -12.46
C LEU A 128 -8.30 2.20 -12.40
N LEU A 129 -7.79 2.51 -11.21
CA LEU A 129 -6.38 2.85 -11.01
C LEU A 129 -5.47 1.67 -11.33
N ASN A 130 -5.82 0.45 -10.90
CA ASN A 130 -5.07 -0.77 -11.20
C ASN A 130 -4.96 -1.05 -12.70
N LEU A 131 -5.92 -0.59 -13.51
CA LEU A 131 -5.84 -0.70 -14.98
C LEU A 131 -4.96 0.38 -15.63
N LYS A 132 -4.68 1.48 -14.91
CA LYS A 132 -3.86 2.59 -15.39
C LYS A 132 -2.39 2.46 -15.01
N VAL A 133 -2.06 1.69 -13.97
CA VAL A 133 -0.67 1.55 -13.52
C VAL A 133 0.15 0.79 -14.56
N PRO A 134 1.41 1.18 -14.79
CA PRO A 134 2.22 0.63 -15.87
C PRO A 134 2.75 -0.78 -15.58
N LEU A 135 2.75 -1.20 -14.31
CA LEU A 135 3.21 -2.53 -13.89
C LEU A 135 2.26 -3.11 -12.85
N ASP A 136 2.05 -4.42 -12.91
CA ASP A 136 1.20 -5.15 -11.98
C ASP A 136 1.65 -5.01 -10.52
N ARG A 137 2.96 -4.86 -10.28
CA ARG A 137 3.52 -4.63 -8.93
C ARG A 137 3.02 -3.34 -8.26
N PHE A 138 2.48 -2.39 -9.03
CA PHE A 138 1.88 -1.16 -8.51
C PHE A 138 0.37 -1.27 -8.28
N GLN A 139 -0.26 -2.38 -8.68
CA GLN A 139 -1.67 -2.61 -8.38
C GLN A 139 -1.84 -2.89 -6.89
N ARG A 140 -2.94 -2.40 -6.31
CA ARG A 140 -3.32 -2.73 -4.94
C ARG A 140 -4.49 -3.69 -4.90
N ARG A 141 -4.51 -4.53 -3.86
CA ARG A 141 -5.67 -5.35 -3.56
C ARG A 141 -6.87 -4.47 -3.21
N LEU A 142 -8.06 -4.91 -3.62
CA LEU A 142 -9.31 -4.29 -3.18
C LEU A 142 -9.52 -4.48 -1.68
N VAL A 143 -10.13 -3.48 -1.05
CA VAL A 143 -10.43 -3.50 0.38
C VAL A 143 -11.55 -4.49 0.64
N ASP A 144 -11.29 -5.42 1.56
CA ASP A 144 -12.28 -6.38 2.06
C ASP A 144 -13.05 -5.74 3.21
N VAL A 145 -14.29 -5.34 2.93
CA VAL A 145 -15.19 -4.69 3.90
C VAL A 145 -15.36 -5.51 5.17
N ASP A 146 -15.52 -6.83 5.06
CA ASP A 146 -15.84 -7.66 6.21
C ASP A 146 -14.61 -7.87 7.08
N ALA A 147 -13.42 -7.94 6.46
CA ALA A 147 -12.15 -7.95 7.19
C ALA A 147 -11.94 -6.64 7.97
N GLU A 148 -12.25 -5.48 7.36
CA GLU A 148 -12.14 -4.17 8.03
C GLU A 148 -13.12 -4.03 9.21
N LEU A 149 -14.36 -4.50 9.04
CA LEU A 149 -15.36 -4.51 10.11
C LEU A 149 -14.90 -5.38 11.28
N ARG A 150 -14.37 -6.59 11.02
CA ARG A 150 -13.79 -7.46 12.05
C ARG A 150 -12.62 -6.81 12.78
N ALA A 151 -11.70 -6.20 12.02
CA ALA A 151 -10.55 -5.51 12.57
C ALA A 151 -10.95 -4.33 13.47
N ALA A 152 -12.01 -3.60 13.12
CA ALA A 152 -12.52 -2.50 13.93
C ALA A 152 -13.22 -2.96 15.22
N THR A 153 -13.87 -4.13 15.21
CA THR A 153 -14.55 -4.67 16.39
C THR A 153 -13.65 -5.53 17.28
N GLY A 154 -12.43 -5.86 16.83
CA GLY A 154 -11.50 -6.73 17.56
C GLY A 154 -11.92 -8.20 17.56
N ALA A 155 -12.66 -8.63 16.53
CA ALA A 155 -13.20 -9.99 16.37
C ALA A 155 -12.39 -10.82 15.35
#